data_AF-A0A3S1CNX3-F1
#
_entry.id   AF-A0A3S1CNX3-F1
#
_cell.length_a   1.000
_cell.length_b   1.000
_cell.length_c   1.000
_cell.angle_alpha   90.00
_cell.angle_beta   90.00
_cell.angle_gamma   90.00
#
_symmetry.space_group_name_H-M   'P 1'
#
loop_
_entity.id
_entity.type
_entity.pdbx_description
1 polymer ?
#
loop_
_entity_poly.entity_id
_entity_poly.type
_entity_poly.pdbx_seq_one_letter_code
_entity_poly.pdbx_strand_id
1 'polypeptide(L)'
;MSENLVNLDGIFNLALKETQELIELGYDISDPSFVTSLEWYAGKYPEIAERCNNTLRELIEKQAVMYPELANAYYDIDSHVF
;
A
#
# COMPACT_ATOMS: atom_id res chain seq x y z
N MET A 1 -8.94 -35.55 -4.14
CA MET A 1 -8.12 -34.38 -3.77
C MET A 1 -8.88 -33.18 -4.29
N SER A 2 -9.59 -32.41 -3.45
CA SER A 2 -10.13 -31.13 -3.93
C SER A 2 -8.94 -30.18 -4.05
N GLU A 3 -8.62 -29.74 -5.26
CA GLU A 3 -7.71 -28.62 -5.46
C GLU A 3 -8.32 -27.42 -4.72
N ASN A 4 -7.72 -27.03 -3.60
CA ASN A 4 -8.03 -25.76 -2.95
C ASN A 4 -7.48 -24.66 -3.87
N LEU A 5 -8.26 -24.30 -4.89
CA LEU A 5 -7.96 -23.20 -5.78
C LEU A 5 -7.96 -21.92 -4.94
N VAL A 6 -6.79 -21.30 -4.84
CA VAL A 6 -6.62 -20.00 -4.20
C VAL A 6 -7.36 -18.95 -5.03
N ASN A 7 -8.31 -18.23 -4.42
CA ASN A 7 -9.03 -17.14 -5.08
C ASN A 7 -8.18 -15.87 -5.10
N LEU A 8 -7.28 -15.77 -6.07
CA LEU A 8 -6.33 -14.65 -6.21
C LEU A 8 -7.03 -13.30 -6.40
N ASP A 9 -8.13 -13.23 -7.17
CA ASP A 9 -8.91 -12.00 -7.34
C ASP A 9 -9.58 -11.57 -6.03
N GLY A 10 -10.12 -12.53 -5.27
CA GLY A 10 -10.67 -12.26 -3.94
C GLY A 10 -9.63 -11.71 -2.98
N ILE A 11 -8.42 -12.27 -2.99
CA ILE A 11 -7.30 -11.79 -2.17
C ILE A 11 -6.87 -10.39 -2.58
N PHE A 12 -6.73 -10.11 -3.88
CA PHE A 12 -6.41 -8.77 -4.36
C PHE A 12 -7.46 -7.74 -3.93
N ASN A 13 -8.75 -8.04 -4.10
CA ASN A 13 -9.82 -7.12 -3.74
C ASN A 13 -9.88 -6.85 -2.23
N LEU A 14 -9.60 -7.86 -1.40
CA LEU A 14 -9.47 -7.69 0.05
C LEU A 14 -8.29 -6.78 0.38
N ALA A 15 -7.12 -7.05 -0.18
CA ALA A 15 -5.90 -6.27 0.05
C ALA A 15 -6.07 -4.80 -0.35
N LEU A 16 -6.73 -4.55 -1.49
CA LEU A 16 -7.08 -3.20 -1.96
C LEU A 16 -7.99 -2.50 -0.96
N LYS A 17 -9.07 -3.15 -0.52
CA LYS A 17 -10.03 -2.58 0.43
C LYS A 17 -9.36 -2.20 1.76
N GLU A 18 -8.59 -3.12 2.34
CA GLU A 18 -7.87 -2.88 3.59
C GLU A 18 -6.85 -1.74 3.45
N THR A 19 -6.16 -1.65 2.30
CA THR A 19 -5.22 -0.54 2.05
C THR A 19 -5.94 0.80 1.90
N GLN A 20 -7.11 0.83 1.28
CA GLN A 20 -7.93 2.05 1.19
C GLN A 20 -8.47 2.49 2.56
N GLU A 21 -8.89 1.55 3.40
CA GLU A 21 -9.33 1.86 4.77
C GLU A 21 -8.22 2.52 5.61
N LEU A 22 -6.96 2.11 5.41
CA LEU A 22 -5.82 2.75 6.06
C LEU A 22 -5.65 4.23 5.65
N ILE A 23 -5.83 4.54 4.37
CA ILE A 23 -5.82 5.92 3.86
C ILE A 23 -6.97 6.71 4.51
N GLU A 24 -8.18 6.15 4.57
CA GLU A 24 -9.35 6.79 5.18
C GLU A 24 -9.17 7.06 6.68
N LEU A 25 -8.42 6.19 7.37
CA LEU A 25 -8.03 6.36 8.77
C LEU A 25 -6.87 7.35 8.98
N GLY A 26 -6.26 7.86 7.91
CA GLY A 26 -5.19 8.84 7.94
C GLY A 26 -3.78 8.27 8.11
N TYR A 27 -3.59 6.96 7.87
CA TYR A 27 -2.25 6.38 7.83
C TYR A 27 -1.52 6.78 6.55
N ASP A 28 -0.26 7.17 6.66
CA ASP A 28 0.63 7.33 5.52
C ASP A 28 1.04 5.95 4.99
N ILE A 29 0.48 5.56 3.84
CA ILE A 29 0.77 4.24 3.23
C ILE A 29 2.09 4.24 2.44
N SER A 30 2.81 5.37 2.41
CA SER A 30 4.16 5.45 1.86
C SER A 30 5.25 5.25 2.92
N ASP A 31 4.89 5.20 4.21
CA ASP A 31 5.85 4.99 5.30
C ASP A 31 6.48 3.59 5.22
N PRO A 32 7.81 3.48 5.02
CA PRO A 32 8.48 2.19 4.90
C PRO A 32 8.49 1.37 6.19
N SER A 33 8.10 1.97 7.32
CA SER A 33 7.94 1.31 8.62
C SER A 33 6.62 0.56 8.75
N PHE A 34 5.70 0.78 7.81
CA PHE A 34 4.38 0.19 7.77
C PHE A 34 4.23 -0.73 6.55
N VAL A 35 3.67 -1.92 6.75
CA VAL A 35 3.42 -2.87 5.65
C VAL A 35 1.93 -2.89 5.37
N THR A 36 1.55 -2.45 4.17
CA THR A 36 0.16 -2.48 3.71
C THR A 36 -0.29 -3.91 3.40
N SER A 37 -1.61 -4.14 3.36
CA SER A 37 -2.14 -5.43 2.92
C SER A 37 -1.73 -5.75 1.47
N LEU A 38 -1.66 -4.74 0.59
CA LEU A 38 -1.16 -4.93 -0.78
C LEU A 38 0.28 -5.45 -0.81
N GLU A 39 1.19 -4.90 -0.01
CA GLU A 39 2.57 -5.40 0.11
C GLU A 39 2.63 -6.81 0.69
N TRP A 40 1.88 -7.05 1.77
CA TRP A 40 1.86 -8.35 2.42
C TRP A 40 1.41 -9.45 1.46
N TYR A 41 0.32 -9.21 0.71
CA TYR A 41 -0.21 -10.18 -0.24
C TYR A 41 0.64 -10.30 -1.50
N ALA A 42 1.31 -9.23 -1.95
CA ALA A 42 2.30 -9.31 -3.03
C ALA A 42 3.46 -10.25 -2.66
N GLY A 43 3.93 -10.21 -1.41
CA GLY A 43 4.97 -11.12 -0.93
C GLY A 43 4.52 -12.57 -0.76
N LYS A 44 3.22 -12.82 -0.58
CA LYS A 44 2.63 -14.15 -0.39
C LYS A 44 2.26 -14.84 -1.71
N TYR A 45 1.81 -14.08 -2.71
CA TYR A 45 1.23 -14.59 -3.95
C TYR A 45 1.90 -13.92 -5.16
N PRO A 46 2.99 -14.50 -5.69
CA PRO A 46 3.74 -13.95 -6.82
C PRO A 46 2.88 -13.64 -8.05
N GLU A 47 1.81 -14.40 -8.26
CA GLU A 47 0.87 -14.27 -9.38
C GLU A 47 0.12 -12.93 -9.39
N ILE A 48 -0.05 -12.30 -8.22
CA ILE A 48 -0.70 -10.98 -8.10
C ILE A 48 0.26 -9.88 -7.66
N ALA A 49 1.54 -10.19 -7.44
CA ALA A 49 2.52 -9.26 -6.89
C ALA A 49 2.66 -7.99 -7.75
N GLU A 50 2.77 -8.13 -9.07
CA GLU A 50 2.86 -6.99 -9.99
C GLU A 50 1.62 -6.09 -9.88
N ARG A 51 0.42 -6.69 -9.89
CA ARG A 51 -0.85 -5.97 -9.77
C ARG A 51 -0.96 -5.24 -8.44
N CYS A 52 -0.59 -5.89 -7.34
CA CYS A 52 -0.56 -5.29 -6.01
C CYS A 52 0.40 -4.09 -5.95
N ASN A 53 1.64 -4.26 -6.43
CA ASN A 53 2.66 -3.22 -6.39
C ASN A 53 2.28 -2.00 -7.24
N ASN A 54 1.73 -2.22 -8.44
CA ASN A 54 1.26 -1.13 -9.30
C ASN A 54 0.09 -0.39 -8.65
N THR A 55 -0.87 -1.12 -8.08
CA THR A 55 -2.02 -0.53 -7.39
C THR A 55 -1.58 0.29 -6.17
N LEU A 56 -0.63 -0.22 -5.38
CA LEU A 56 -0.11 0.50 -4.22
C LEU A 56 0.57 1.81 -4.63
N ARG A 57 1.37 1.79 -5.71
CA ARG A 57 2.00 3.00 -6.24
C ARG A 57 0.98 4.06 -6.62
N GLU A 58 -0.08 3.67 -7.33
CA GLU A 58 -1.17 4.61 -7.67
C GLU A 58 -1.88 5.16 -6.44
N LEU A 59 -2.04 4.36 -5.38
CA LEU A 59 -2.65 4.81 -4.12
C LEU A 59 -1.74 5.79 -3.37
N ILE A 60 -0.43 5.55 -3.34
CA ILE A 60 0.56 6.47 -2.76
C ILE A 60 0.51 7.82 -3.51
N GLU A 61 0.52 7.79 -4.84
CA GLU A 61 0.41 9.02 -5.66
C GLU A 61 -0.89 9.77 -5.39
N LYS A 62 -2.02 9.05 -5.29
CA LYS A 62 -3.31 9.65 -4.92
C LYS A 62 -3.31 10.24 -3.51
N GLN A 63 -2.75 9.53 -2.54
CA GLN A 63 -2.67 10.01 -1.16
C GLN A 63 -1.82 11.28 -1.06
N ALA A 64 -0.68 11.33 -1.76
CA ALA A 64 0.18 12.51 -1.79
C ALA A 64 -0.52 13.76 -2.35
N VAL A 65 -1.45 13.58 -3.31
CA VAL A 65 -2.28 14.67 -3.84
C VAL A 65 -3.38 15.08 -2.85
N MET A 66 -3.97 14.13 -2.13
CA MET A 66 -5.05 14.41 -1.16
C MET A 66 -4.54 15.01 0.15
N TYR A 67 -3.36 14.61 0.60
CA TYR A 67 -2.77 14.95 1.90
C TYR A 67 -1.30 15.40 1.72
N PRO A 68 -1.04 16.56 1.08
CA PRO A 68 0.31 17.04 0.81
C PRO A 68 1.15 17.25 2.07
N GLU A 69 0.54 17.40 3.24
CA GLU A 69 1.22 17.48 4.54
C GLU A 69 1.96 16.20 4.93
N LEU A 70 1.48 15.02 4.51
CA LEU A 70 2.16 13.75 4.74
C LEU A 70 3.45 13.66 3.91
N ALA A 71 3.44 14.21 2.70
CA ALA A 71 4.63 14.28 1.84
C ALA A 71 5.73 15.19 2.42
N ASN A 72 5.35 16.26 3.14
CA ASN A 72 6.31 17.21 3.72
C ASN A 72 6.98 16.71 5.01
N ALA A 73 6.38 15.76 5.73
CA ALA A 73 6.95 15.19 6.95
C ALA A 73 8.30 14.50 6.73
N TYR A 74 8.56 14.01 5.50
CA TYR A 74 9.85 13.42 5.13
C TYR A 74 10.91 14.45 4.72
N TYR A 75 10.53 15.61 4.19
CA TYR A 75 11.48 16.64 3.75
C TYR A 75 12.00 17.53 4.89
N ASP A 76 11.25 17.68 5.98
CA ASP A 76 11.70 18.48 7.12
C ASP A 76 12.84 17.84 7.93
N ILE A 77 13.09 16.54 7.75
CA ILE A 77 14.18 15.84 8.43
C ILE A 77 15.55 16.20 7.81
N ASP A 78 15.59 16.57 6.52
CA ASP A 78 16.82 16.95 5.82
C ASP A 78 17.20 18.44 5.96
N SER A 79 16.29 19.29 6.46
CA SER A 79 16.53 20.75 6.54
C SER A 79 17.24 21.22 7.81
N HIS A 80 17.48 20.32 8.78
CA HIS A 80 18.05 20.66 10.11
C HIS A 80 19.44 20.06 10.38
N VAL A 81 20.16 19.61 9.35
CA VAL A 81 21.57 19.18 9.48
C VAL A 81 22.50 20.16 8.77
N PHE A 82 22.63 21.37 9.30
CA PHE A 82 23.80 22.25 9.09
C PHE A 82 24.04 23.15 10.30
#